data_AF-A0A3D5SI50-F1
#
_entry.id   AF-A0A3D5SI50-F1
#
_cell.length_a   1.000
_cell.length_b   1.000
_cell.length_c   1.000
_cell.angle_alpha   90.00
_cell.angle_beta   90.00
_cell.angle_gamma   90.00
#
_symmetry.space_group_name_H-M   'P 1'
#
loop_
_entity.id
_entity.type
_entity.pdbx_description
1 polymer ?
#
loop_
_entity_poly.entity_id
_entity_poly.type
_entity_poly.pdbx_seq_one_letter_code
_entity_poly.pdbx_strand_id
1 'polypeptide(L)'
;MIAGSTAAQQQAKPPYLDTSLSLDQRVDDLVSRMTLEEKVSQMMNAAPAIPRLGIPEYDWWNEALHGVAFGIATVFPQAIGLGATFDPQLI
;
A
#
# COMPACT_ATOMS: atom_id res chain seq x y z
N MET A 1 -50.88 -3.53 -17.23
CA MET A 1 -49.93 -2.54 -16.68
C MET A 1 -49.40 -3.08 -15.36
N ILE A 2 -48.28 -3.82 -15.37
CA ILE A 2 -47.54 -4.17 -14.15
C ILE A 2 -46.08 -3.77 -14.38
N ALA A 3 -45.71 -2.59 -13.88
CA ALA A 3 -44.34 -2.14 -13.88
C ALA A 3 -43.64 -2.75 -12.67
N GLY A 4 -42.79 -3.76 -12.90
CA GLY A 4 -41.85 -4.27 -11.90
C GLY A 4 -40.68 -3.29 -11.78
N SER A 5 -40.60 -2.58 -10.66
CA SER A 5 -39.48 -1.70 -10.35
C SER A 5 -38.29 -2.55 -9.91
N THR A 6 -37.32 -2.78 -10.80
CA THR A 6 -36.01 -3.31 -10.41
C THR A 6 -35.23 -2.20 -9.73
N ALA A 7 -35.29 -2.14 -8.40
CA ALA A 7 -34.34 -1.36 -7.62
C ALA A 7 -32.94 -1.94 -7.86
N ALA A 8 -32.07 -1.14 -8.48
CA ALA A 8 -30.67 -1.48 -8.60
C ALA A 8 -30.08 -1.62 -7.19
N GLN A 9 -29.66 -2.82 -6.80
CA GLN A 9 -28.94 -3.04 -5.55
C GLN A 9 -27.60 -2.31 -5.63
N GLN A 10 -27.47 -1.20 -4.90
CA GLN A 10 -26.18 -0.57 -4.67
C GLN A 10 -25.27 -1.62 -4.04
N GLN A 11 -24.23 -2.02 -4.76
CA GLN A 11 -23.27 -3.01 -4.29
C GLN A 11 -22.54 -2.42 -3.08
N ALA A 12 -22.74 -3.02 -1.90
CA ALA A 12 -22.14 -2.54 -0.67
C ALA A 12 -20.61 -2.51 -0.81
N LYS A 13 -19.98 -1.43 -0.33
CA LYS A 13 -18.53 -1.26 -0.33
C LYS A 13 -17.88 -2.42 0.45
N PRO A 14 -16.92 -3.15 -0.14
CA PRO A 14 -16.18 -4.18 0.58
C PRO A 14 -15.50 -3.63 1.85
N PRO A 15 -15.44 -4.39 2.95
CA PRO A 15 -14.83 -3.96 4.21
C PRO A 15 -13.40 -3.44 4.08
N TYR A 16 -12.54 -4.04 3.24
CA TYR A 16 -11.17 -3.55 3.05
C TYR A 16 -11.08 -2.09 2.54
N LEU A 17 -12.12 -1.60 1.87
CA LEU A 17 -12.21 -0.21 1.41
C LEU A 17 -12.91 0.72 2.42
N ASP A 18 -13.50 0.20 3.50
CA ASP A 18 -14.17 0.99 4.54
C ASP A 18 -13.16 1.55 5.55
N THR A 19 -12.90 2.86 5.48
CA THR A 19 -11.94 3.55 6.35
C THR A 19 -12.45 3.79 7.77
N SER A 20 -13.70 3.44 8.08
CA SER A 20 -14.23 3.48 9.46
C SER A 20 -13.84 2.25 10.28
N LEU A 21 -13.45 1.15 9.62
CA LEU A 21 -12.95 -0.07 10.25
C LEU A 21 -11.46 0.07 10.62
N SER A 22 -11.02 -0.74 11.59
CA SER A 22 -9.60 -0.83 11.95
C SER A 22 -8.76 -1.34 10.78
N LEU A 23 -7.46 -1.03 10.80
CA LEU A 23 -6.52 -1.52 9.79
C LEU A 23 -6.55 -3.05 9.70
N ASP A 24 -6.50 -3.74 10.83
CA ASP A 24 -6.47 -5.21 10.88
C ASP A 24 -7.71 -5.81 10.24
N GLN A 25 -8.91 -5.30 10.55
CA GLN A 25 -10.15 -5.76 9.93
C GLN A 25 -10.15 -5.58 8.39
N ARG A 26 -9.56 -4.48 7.91
CA ARG A 26 -9.47 -4.20 6.47
C ARG A 26 -8.44 -5.11 5.79
N VAL A 27 -7.31 -5.35 6.44
CA VAL A 27 -6.24 -6.23 5.94
C VAL A 27 -6.72 -7.68 5.91
N ASP A 28 -7.34 -8.16 7.00
CA ASP A 28 -7.87 -9.51 7.09
C ASP A 28 -8.94 -9.78 6.01
N ASP A 29 -9.86 -8.83 5.81
CA ASP A 29 -10.84 -8.93 4.72
C ASP A 29 -10.16 -8.98 3.35
N LEU A 30 -9.19 -8.10 3.08
CA LEU A 30 -8.46 -8.10 1.80
C LEU A 30 -7.72 -9.42 1.55
N VAL A 31 -6.93 -9.88 2.52
CA VAL A 31 -6.13 -11.11 2.41
C VAL A 31 -7.03 -12.34 2.32
N SER A 32 -8.18 -12.36 3.01
CA SER A 32 -9.14 -13.46 2.92
C SER A 32 -9.74 -13.60 1.51
N ARG A 33 -9.82 -12.48 0.77
CA ARG A 33 -10.35 -12.44 -0.61
C ARG A 33 -9.33 -12.87 -1.66
N MET A 34 -8.03 -12.88 -1.35
CA MET A 34 -6.96 -13.28 -2.29
C MET A 34 -6.92 -14.79 -2.50
N THR A 35 -6.58 -15.23 -3.71
CA THR A 35 -6.21 -16.64 -3.93
C THR A 35 -4.84 -16.94 -3.32
N LEU A 36 -4.47 -18.21 -3.26
CA LEU A 36 -3.14 -18.57 -2.79
C LEU A 36 -2.04 -18.01 -3.72
N GLU A 37 -2.27 -18.07 -5.03
CA GLU A 37 -1.34 -17.60 -6.05
C GLU A 37 -1.14 -16.07 -5.95
N GLU A 38 -2.21 -15.32 -5.69
CA GLU A 38 -2.11 -13.89 -5.45
C GLU A 38 -1.37 -13.59 -4.14
N LYS A 39 -1.61 -14.33 -3.06
CA LYS A 39 -0.83 -14.15 -1.82
C LYS A 39 0.65 -14.36 -2.04
N VAL A 40 1.01 -15.42 -2.77
CA VAL A 40 2.40 -15.73 -3.11
C VAL A 40 3.01 -14.64 -3.99
N SER A 41 2.25 -14.08 -4.95
CA SER A 41 2.75 -13.00 -5.80
C SER A 41 3.06 -11.71 -5.03
N GLN A 42 2.42 -11.49 -3.88
CA GLN A 42 2.67 -10.36 -2.99
C GLN A 42 3.82 -10.60 -1.98
N MET A 43 4.68 -11.61 -2.17
CA MET A 43 5.80 -11.89 -1.24
C MET A 43 7.15 -11.30 -1.69
N MET A 44 7.21 -10.63 -2.85
CA MET A 44 8.42 -10.01 -3.40
C MET A 44 8.20 -8.51 -3.62
N ASN A 45 9.28 -7.72 -3.54
CA ASN A 45 9.19 -6.26 -3.54
C ASN A 45 8.41 -5.69 -4.72
N ALA A 46 8.67 -6.18 -5.93
CA ALA A 46 7.92 -5.81 -7.12
C ALA A 46 6.57 -6.57 -7.16
N ALA A 47 5.66 -6.21 -6.26
CA ALA A 47 4.37 -6.88 -6.14
C ALA A 47 3.45 -6.47 -7.31
N PRO A 48 2.94 -7.42 -8.09
CA PRO A 48 2.07 -7.11 -9.21
C PRO A 48 0.69 -6.66 -8.73
N ALA A 49 -0.03 -5.93 -9.59
CA ALA A 49 -1.42 -5.56 -9.35
C ALA A 49 -2.32 -6.80 -9.17
N ILE A 50 -3.40 -6.64 -8.41
CA ILE A 50 -4.52 -7.60 -8.34
C ILE A 50 -5.79 -6.88 -8.83
N PRO A 51 -6.04 -6.83 -10.16
CA PRO A 51 -7.10 -6.01 -10.74
C PRO A 51 -8.51 -6.32 -10.23
N ARG A 52 -8.82 -7.59 -9.95
CA ARG A 52 -10.14 -8.00 -9.45
C ARG A 52 -10.45 -7.46 -8.04
N LEU A 53 -9.41 -7.10 -7.29
CA LEU A 53 -9.50 -6.52 -5.96
C LEU A 53 -9.17 -5.01 -5.98
N GLY A 54 -8.94 -4.42 -7.16
CA GLY A 54 -8.56 -3.01 -7.28
C GLY A 54 -7.23 -2.65 -6.61
N ILE A 55 -6.33 -3.63 -6.42
CA ILE A 55 -5.01 -3.39 -5.82
C ILE A 55 -4.03 -3.04 -6.95
N PRO A 56 -3.40 -1.85 -6.93
CA PRO A 56 -2.39 -1.48 -7.92
C PRO A 56 -1.10 -2.28 -7.70
N GLU A 57 -0.22 -2.26 -8.70
CA GLU A 57 1.16 -2.71 -8.50
C GLU A 57 1.85 -1.84 -7.44
N TYR A 58 2.74 -2.44 -6.66
CA TYR A 58 3.42 -1.75 -5.59
C TYR A 58 4.84 -2.28 -5.42
N ASP A 59 5.83 -1.40 -5.57
CA ASP A 59 7.21 -1.71 -5.20
C ASP A 59 7.56 -1.06 -3.85
N TRP A 60 7.69 -1.90 -2.82
CA TRP A 60 8.06 -1.40 -1.50
C TRP A 60 9.56 -1.21 -1.32
N TRP A 61 10.41 -1.71 -2.24
CA TRP A 61 11.85 -1.44 -2.15
C TRP A 61 12.12 0.02 -2.53
N ASN A 62 12.32 0.84 -1.50
CA ASN A 62 12.68 2.24 -1.62
C ASN A 62 13.89 2.54 -0.74
N GLU A 63 14.72 3.50 -1.16
CA GLU A 63 15.99 3.83 -0.49
C GLU A 63 16.06 5.32 -0.18
N ALA A 64 16.37 5.66 1.07
CA ALA A 64 16.41 7.04 1.56
C ALA A 64 17.51 7.30 2.62
N LEU A 65 18.59 6.52 2.64
CA LEU A 65 19.62 6.55 3.71
C LEU A 65 20.16 7.95 4.02
N HIS A 66 20.40 8.76 2.99
CA HIS A 66 20.87 10.14 3.13
C HIS A 66 20.22 11.06 2.08
N GLY A 67 18.89 10.92 1.95
CA GLY A 67 18.09 11.48 0.87
C GLY A 67 17.58 10.40 -0.08
N VAL A 68 16.55 10.71 -0.86
CA VAL A 68 15.92 9.77 -1.81
C VAL A 68 16.94 9.34 -2.86
N ALA A 69 17.18 8.03 -2.97
CA ALA A 69 18.28 7.50 -3.78
C ALA A 69 18.06 7.59 -5.30
N PHE A 70 16.80 7.65 -5.75
CA PHE A 70 16.44 7.63 -7.16
C PHE A 70 15.78 8.95 -7.58
N GLY A 71 16.27 9.56 -8.66
CA GLY A 71 15.76 10.82 -9.20
C GLY A 71 16.56 12.06 -8.79
N ILE A 72 15.95 13.24 -8.91
CA ILE A 72 16.54 14.51 -8.49
C ILE A 72 16.02 14.84 -7.09
N ALA A 73 16.89 14.66 -6.09
CA ALA A 73 16.59 14.94 -4.69
C ALA A 73 17.84 15.53 -3.99
N THR A 74 17.62 16.14 -2.82
CA THR A 74 18.73 16.58 -1.97
C THR A 74 19.56 15.39 -1.51
N VAL A 75 20.88 15.49 -1.68
CA VAL A 75 21.84 14.48 -1.19
C VAL A 75 22.49 15.03 0.07
N PHE A 76 22.13 14.46 1.22
CA PHE A 76 22.72 14.80 2.51
C PHE A 76 24.08 14.09 2.67
N PRO A 77 24.93 14.51 3.63
CA PRO A 77 26.11 13.73 4.01
C PRO A 77 25.71 12.29 4.36
N GLN A 78 26.57 11.32 4.01
CA GLN A 78 26.35 9.92 4.38
C GLN A 78 26.21 9.78 5.91
N ALA A 79 25.56 8.70 6.38
CA ALA A 79 25.29 8.47 7.80
C ALA A 79 26.51 8.67 8.73
N ILE A 80 27.71 8.27 8.28
CA ILE A 80 28.96 8.50 9.04
C ILE A 80 29.32 9.98 9.18
N GLY A 81 29.05 10.79 8.15
CA GLY A 81 29.26 12.24 8.17
C GLY A 81 28.25 12.95 9.07
N LEU A 82 26.98 12.53 9.04
CA LEU A 82 25.96 13.03 9.97
C LEU A 82 26.31 12.67 11.41
N GLY A 83 26.71 11.42 11.68
CA GLY A 83 27.11 10.98 13.01
C GLY A 83 28.32 11.74 13.57
N ALA A 84 29.25 12.18 12.73
CA ALA A 84 30.42 12.96 13.14
C ALA A 84 30.11 14.38 13.64
N THR A 85 28.87 14.86 13.46
CA THR A 85 28.44 16.18 13.97
C THR A 85 28.16 16.19 15.47
N PHE A 86 27.84 15.04 16.06
CA PHE A 86 27.35 14.90 17.44
C PHE A 86 26.14 15.81 17.75
N ASP A 87 25.30 16.12 16.75
CA ASP A 87 24.10 16.93 16.90
C ASP A 87 22.82 16.10 16.65
N PRO A 88 22.11 15.67 17.71
CA PRO A 88 20.86 14.93 17.56
C PRO A 88 19.71 15.75 16.97
N GLN A 89 19.76 17.09 17.01
CA GLN A 89 18.71 17.92 16.40
C GLN A 89 18.81 17.96 14.87
N LEU A 90 19.95 17.52 14.32
CA LEU A 90 20.19 17.45 12.89
C LEU A 90 19.53 16.21 12.25
N ILE A 91 19.08 15.21 13.03
CA ILE A 91 18.53 13.93 12.56
C ILE A 91 17.13 13.64 13.11
#